data_AF-A0A0C2X4G4-F1
#
_entry.id   AF-A0A0C2X4G4-F1
#
_cell.length_a   1.000
_cell.length_b   1.000
_cell.length_c   1.000
_cell.angle_alpha   90.00
_cell.angle_beta   90.00
_cell.angle_gamma   90.00
#
_symmetry.space_group_name_H-M   'P 1'
#
loop_
_entity.id
_entity.type
_entity.pdbx_description
1 polymer ?
#
loop_
_entity_poly.entity_id
_entity_poly.type
_entity_poly.pdbx_seq_one_letter_code
_entity_poly.pdbx_strand_id
1 'polypeptide(L)'
;MSSSDPRANPLLTIDERNDIRQSIAKAEAKLQRITKNISQLKKTIVIHRILPREIISYIFSIMCTEKIYIPHKQVYLTNLTSSPSQVTLSHVCSKWREIALATPALWNNVKI
;
A
#
# COMPACT_ATOMS: atom_id res chain seq x y z
N MET A 1 -51.27 17.62 -42.37
CA MET A 1 -51.42 18.58 -41.26
C MET A 1 -50.59 18.08 -40.10
N SER A 2 -49.74 18.97 -39.58
CA SER A 2 -48.59 18.82 -38.67
C SER A 2 -48.71 17.71 -37.61
N SER A 3 -47.75 16.78 -37.48
CA SER A 3 -46.36 16.92 -37.03
C SER A 3 -46.26 17.49 -35.61
N SER A 4 -45.97 16.61 -34.65
CA SER A 4 -45.51 16.95 -33.30
C SER A 4 -44.73 15.77 -32.74
N ASP A 5 -43.43 15.75 -33.00
CA ASP A 5 -42.40 15.16 -32.14
C ASP A 5 -41.13 15.97 -32.46
N PRO A 6 -40.22 16.34 -31.53
CA PRO A 6 -39.73 15.43 -30.48
C PRO A 6 -39.25 16.10 -29.16
N ARG A 7 -39.00 15.29 -28.13
CA ARG A 7 -38.21 15.62 -26.91
C ARG A 7 -38.96 16.41 -25.83
N ALA A 8 -39.90 15.75 -25.14
CA ALA A 8 -40.12 16.07 -23.73
C ALA A 8 -38.83 15.70 -22.96
N ASN A 9 -37.97 16.69 -22.73
CA ASN A 9 -36.83 16.55 -21.83
C ASN A 9 -37.40 16.53 -20.41
N PRO A 10 -37.37 15.40 -19.66
CA PRO A 10 -37.91 15.37 -18.31
C PRO A 10 -36.99 16.24 -17.45
N LEU A 11 -37.44 17.44 -17.08
CA LEU A 11 -36.75 18.24 -16.09
C LEU A 11 -36.71 17.42 -14.79
N LEU A 12 -35.51 16.98 -14.40
CA LEU A 12 -35.28 16.31 -13.12
C LEU A 12 -36.01 17.07 -12.01
N THR A 13 -36.80 16.32 -11.24
CA THR A 13 -37.52 16.85 -10.09
C THR A 13 -36.53 17.47 -9.11
N ILE A 14 -37.02 18.39 -8.29
CA ILE A 14 -36.16 19.08 -7.30
C ILE A 14 -35.51 18.06 -6.34
N ASP A 15 -36.22 16.97 -6.05
CA ASP A 15 -35.78 15.89 -5.18
C ASP A 15 -34.62 15.11 -5.81
N GLU A 16 -34.76 14.68 -7.06
CA GLU A 16 -33.68 14.00 -7.80
C GLU A 16 -32.43 14.89 -7.93
N ARG A 17 -32.61 16.20 -8.14
CA ARG A 17 -31.49 17.16 -8.16
C ARG A 17 -30.78 17.27 -6.81
N ASN A 18 -31.53 17.21 -5.70
CA ASN A 18 -30.95 17.24 -4.36
C ASN A 18 -30.21 15.94 -4.02
N ASP A 19 -30.75 14.79 -4.42
CA ASP A 19 -30.10 13.49 -4.26
C ASP A 19 -28.77 13.40 -5.02
N ILE A 20 -28.74 13.91 -6.26
CA ILE A 20 -27.52 14.00 -7.07
C ILE A 20 -26.50 14.91 -6.38
N ARG A 21 -26.90 16.08 -5.89
CA ARG A 21 -26.02 17.01 -5.17
C ARG A 21 -25.44 16.38 -3.90
N GLN A 22 -26.28 15.67 -3.14
CA GLN A 22 -25.83 14.98 -1.93
C GLN A 22 -24.83 13.86 -2.26
N SER A 23 -25.05 13.14 -3.35
CA SER A 23 -24.16 12.10 -3.83
C SER A 23 -22.80 12.66 -4.30
N ILE A 24 -22.80 13.79 -5.02
CA ILE A 24 -21.58 14.50 -5.43
C ILE A 24 -20.80 14.96 -4.20
N ALA A 25 -21.46 15.63 -3.25
CA ALA A 25 -20.81 16.10 -2.02
C ALA A 25 -20.17 14.94 -1.23
N LYS A 26 -20.85 13.79 -1.15
CA LYS A 26 -20.32 12.59 -0.51
C LYS A 26 -19.11 12.01 -1.26
N ALA A 27 -19.15 12.01 -2.59
CA ALA A 27 -18.03 11.56 -3.43
C ALA A 27 -16.80 12.47 -3.25
N GLU A 28 -17.01 13.79 -3.25
CA GLU A 28 -15.94 14.78 -3.02
C GLU A 28 -15.32 14.63 -1.63
N ALA A 29 -16.14 14.49 -0.58
CA ALA A 29 -15.65 14.23 0.78
C ALA A 29 -14.81 12.94 0.85
N LYS A 30 -15.22 11.88 0.12
CA LYS A 30 -14.46 10.64 0.04
C LYS A 30 -13.13 10.84 -0.69
N LEU A 31 -13.11 11.58 -1.80
CA LEU A 31 -11.89 11.92 -2.52
C LEU A 31 -10.92 12.72 -1.65
N GLN A 32 -11.41 13.75 -0.95
CA GLN A 32 -10.60 14.54 -0.03
C GLN A 32 -9.98 13.67 1.08
N ARG A 33 -10.76 12.72 1.63
CA ARG A 33 -10.26 11.77 2.64
C ARG A 33 -9.14 10.89 2.09
N ILE A 34 -9.32 10.33 0.89
CA ILE A 34 -8.30 9.49 0.24
C ILE A 34 -7.03 10.31 -0.02
N THR A 35 -7.16 11.52 -0.57
CA THR A 35 -6.02 12.41 -0.83
C THR A 35 -5.27 12.77 0.45
N LYS A 36 -5.99 13.07 1.54
CA LYS A 36 -5.38 13.31 2.85
C LYS A 36 -4.62 12.08 3.35
N ASN A 37 -5.21 10.89 3.24
CA ASN A 37 -4.57 9.64 3.64
C ASN A 37 -3.30 9.37 2.82
N ILE A 38 -3.36 9.55 1.49
CA ILE A 38 -2.18 9.41 0.61
C ILE A 38 -1.09 10.40 1.01
N SER A 39 -1.43 11.67 1.28
CA SER A 39 -0.47 12.67 1.74
C SER A 39 0.23 12.25 3.04
N GLN A 40 -0.53 11.74 4.01
CA GLN A 40 0.02 11.26 5.28
C GLN A 40 0.93 10.05 5.07
N LEU A 41 0.51 9.04 4.30
CA LEU A 41 1.32 7.88 3.99
C LEU A 41 2.61 8.26 3.26
N LYS A 42 2.54 9.20 2.31
CA LYS A 42 3.72 9.73 1.62
C LYS A 42 4.73 10.34 2.60
N LYS A 43 4.29 11.10 3.61
CA LYS A 43 5.17 11.66 4.64
C LYS A 43 5.89 10.57 5.45
N THR A 44 5.21 9.48 5.78
CA THR A 44 5.84 8.34 6.49
C THR A 44 6.83 7.58 5.59
N ILE A 45 6.47 7.37 4.32
CA ILE A 45 7.33 6.69 3.33
C ILE A 45 8.60 7.49 3.03
N VAL A 46 8.57 8.82 3.18
CA VAL A 46 9.70 9.69 2.90
C VAL A 46 10.94 9.32 3.73
N ILE A 47 10.81 8.83 4.96
CA ILE A 47 11.98 8.41 5.77
C ILE A 47 12.77 7.28 5.08
N HIS A 48 12.08 6.28 4.54
CA HIS A 48 12.71 5.18 3.79
C HIS A 48 13.23 5.59 2.41
N ARG A 49 12.81 6.75 1.88
CA ARG A 49 13.29 7.32 0.61
C ARG A 49 14.42 8.34 0.80
N ILE A 50 14.59 8.89 2.00
CA ILE A 50 15.65 9.86 2.31
C ILE A 50 16.97 9.17 2.63
N LEU A 51 16.94 8.01 3.29
CA LEU A 51 18.17 7.35 3.70
C LEU A 51 18.92 6.80 2.48
N PRO A 52 20.19 7.19 2.28
CA PRO A 52 21.05 6.59 1.28
C PRO A 52 21.16 5.07 1.48
N ARG A 53 21.47 4.36 0.39
CA ARG A 53 21.58 2.90 0.39
C ARG A 53 22.56 2.42 1.47
N GLU A 54 23.67 3.12 1.58
CA GLU A 54 24.80 2.85 2.47
C GLU A 54 24.35 2.90 3.93
N ILE A 55 23.50 3.87 4.29
CA ILE A 55 23.00 4.02 5.65
C ILE A 55 22.02 2.89 6.00
N ILE A 56 21.15 2.51 5.06
CA ILE A 56 20.23 1.38 5.27
C ILE A 56 21.02 0.07 5.39
N SER A 57 22.01 -0.17 4.53
CA SER A 57 22.91 -1.33 4.63
C SER A 57 23.64 -1.35 5.97
N TYR A 58 24.11 -0.20 6.45
CA TYR A 58 24.79 -0.08 7.73
C TYR A 58 23.85 -0.40 8.91
N ILE A 59 22.63 0.14 8.90
CA ILE A 59 21.59 -0.19 9.90
C ILE A 59 21.35 -1.70 9.92
N PHE A 60 21.18 -2.34 8.76
CA PHE A 60 21.01 -3.79 8.70
C PHE A 60 22.22 -4.55 9.25
N SER A 61 23.44 -4.09 8.97
CA SER A 61 24.64 -4.74 9.50
C SER A 61 24.71 -4.73 11.03
N ILE A 62 24.21 -3.66 11.67
CA ILE A 62 24.14 -3.55 13.14
C ILE A 62 23.00 -4.43 13.69
N MET A 63 21.86 -4.45 13.02
CA MET A 63 20.67 -5.15 13.50
C MET A 63 20.72 -6.67 13.26
N CYS A 64 21.43 -7.13 12.23
CA CYS A 64 21.56 -8.54 11.88
C CYS A 64 22.80 -9.20 12.52
N THR A 65 23.03 -8.96 13.81
CA THR A 65 24.15 -9.56 14.56
C THR A 65 23.86 -10.96 15.07
N GLU A 66 22.59 -11.29 15.27
CA GLU A 66 22.14 -12.60 15.73
C GLU A 66 21.98 -13.60 14.58
N LYS A 67 22.26 -14.88 14.85
CA LYS A 67 22.06 -15.96 13.88
C LYS A 67 20.55 -16.23 13.74
N ILE A 68 20.04 -16.08 12.53
CA ILE A 68 18.63 -16.34 12.21
C ILE A 68 18.55 -17.75 11.61
N TYR A 69 17.79 -18.63 12.26
CA TYR A 69 17.47 -19.95 11.73
C TYR A 69 16.12 -19.92 11.03
N ILE A 70 16.10 -20.23 9.73
CA ILE A 70 14.86 -20.33 8.94
C ILE A 70 14.45 -21.81 8.98
N PRO A 71 13.40 -22.19 9.73
CA PRO A 71 13.00 -23.58 9.80
C PRO A 71 12.63 -24.11 8.40
N HIS A 72 13.37 -25.13 7.94
CA HIS A 72 13.13 -25.81 6.65
C HIS A 72 11.77 -26.54 6.61
N LYS A 73 11.14 -26.79 7.76
CA LYS A 73 9.83 -27.47 7.85
C LYS A 73 8.71 -26.47 8.11
N GLN A 74 7.77 -26.47 7.18
CA GLN A 74 6.46 -25.83 7.22
C GLN A 74 5.86 -25.80 8.63
N VAL A 75 5.79 -24.60 9.22
CA VAL A 75 4.95 -24.34 10.39
C VAL A 75 3.50 -24.31 9.88
N TYR A 76 2.93 -25.50 9.66
CA TYR A 76 1.49 -25.67 9.46
C TYR A 76 0.71 -25.63 10.79
N LEU A 77 1.37 -25.38 11.92
CA LEU A 77 0.80 -25.68 13.24
C LEU A 77 0.71 -24.51 14.21
N THR A 78 0.61 -23.26 13.75
CA THR A 78 -0.05 -22.20 14.56
C THR A 78 -0.68 -21.12 13.68
N ASN A 79 -2.01 -21.16 13.57
CA ASN A 79 -2.89 -20.08 13.16
C ASN A 79 -2.85 -19.62 11.68
N LEU A 80 -3.99 -19.84 11.03
CA LEU A 80 -4.35 -19.81 9.61
C LEU A 80 -4.17 -18.47 8.84
N THR A 81 -3.22 -17.59 9.18
CA THR A 81 -3.12 -16.27 8.50
C THR A 81 -1.71 -15.76 8.21
N SER A 82 -0.67 -16.44 8.68
CA SER A 82 0.71 -15.96 8.51
C SER A 82 1.24 -16.32 7.13
N SER A 83 1.28 -15.34 6.22
CA SER A 83 1.96 -15.47 4.93
C SER A 83 3.40 -15.96 5.14
N PRO A 84 3.96 -16.78 4.22
CA PRO A 84 5.36 -17.21 4.30
C PRO A 84 6.25 -16.00 4.58
N SER A 85 7.26 -16.16 5.43
CA SER A 85 8.16 -15.05 5.79
C SER A 85 8.76 -14.39 4.55
N GLN A 86 8.99 -15.16 3.48
CA GLN A 86 9.41 -14.67 2.17
C GLN A 86 8.38 -13.74 1.51
N VAL A 87 7.08 -14.06 1.59
CA VAL A 87 6.00 -13.22 1.08
C VAL A 87 5.89 -11.94 1.91
N THR A 88 5.90 -12.05 3.24
CA THR A 88 5.88 -10.88 4.14
C THR A 88 7.09 -9.95 3.92
N LEU A 89 8.29 -10.51 3.78
CA LEU A 89 9.50 -9.75 3.45
C LEU A 89 9.44 -9.14 2.04
N SER A 90 8.75 -9.79 1.09
CA SER A 90 8.56 -9.23 -0.25
C SER A 90 7.70 -7.95 -0.23
N HIS A 91 6.84 -7.77 0.76
CA HIS A 91 5.94 -6.61 0.84
C HIS A 91 6.56 -5.33 1.42
N VAL A 92 7.81 -5.32 1.91
CA VAL A 92 8.41 -4.13 2.56
C VAL A 92 8.52 -2.91 1.62
N CYS A 93 9.50 -2.89 0.72
CA CYS A 93 9.52 -2.01 -0.46
C CYS A 93 10.62 -2.48 -1.42
N SER A 94 10.52 -2.12 -2.70
CA SER A 94 11.51 -2.50 -3.73
C SER A 94 12.93 -2.04 -3.37
N LYS A 95 13.07 -0.88 -2.72
CA LYS A 95 14.36 -0.34 -2.30
C LYS A 95 15.04 -1.22 -1.25
N TRP A 96 14.31 -1.62 -0.22
CA TRP A 96 14.85 -2.48 0.84
C TRP A 96 15.25 -3.85 0.28
N ARG A 97 14.44 -4.40 -0.64
CA ARG A 97 14.77 -5.65 -1.35
C ARG A 97 16.05 -5.53 -2.16
N GLU A 98 16.20 -4.45 -2.93
CA GLU A 98 17.41 -4.18 -3.72
C GLU A 98 18.65 -4.13 -2.82
N ILE A 99 18.57 -3.43 -1.68
CA ILE A 99 19.68 -3.28 -0.74
C ILE A 99 20.05 -4.61 -0.09
N ALA A 100 19.06 -5.37 0.35
CA ALA A 100 19.27 -6.68 0.96
C ALA A 100 19.97 -7.64 -0.01
N LEU A 101 19.51 -7.70 -1.27
CA LEU A 101 20.12 -8.54 -2.30
C LEU A 101 21.54 -8.07 -2.69
N ALA A 102 21.79 -6.76 -2.69
CA ALA A 102 23.09 -6.18 -3.03
C ALA A 102 24.11 -6.23 -1.87
N THR A 103 23.72 -6.66 -0.67
CA THR A 103 24.59 -6.68 0.52
C THR A 103 24.79 -8.12 1.02
N PRO A 104 25.73 -8.90 0.45
CA PRO A 104 25.94 -10.31 0.81
C PRO A 104 26.18 -10.56 2.31
N ALA A 105 26.85 -9.62 2.99
CA ALA A 105 27.18 -9.73 4.41
C ALA A 105 25.95 -9.90 5.32
N LEU A 106 24.77 -9.44 4.90
CA LEU A 106 23.51 -9.60 5.65
C LEU A 106 23.06 -11.05 5.77
N TRP A 107 23.47 -11.90 4.83
CA TRP A 107 23.04 -13.29 4.75
C TRP A 107 23.98 -14.25 5.48
N ASN A 108 25.14 -13.79 5.94
CA ASN A 108 26.14 -14.61 6.65
C ASN A 108 25.55 -15.27 7.92
N ASN A 109 24.61 -14.58 8.55
CA ASN A 109 23.96 -15.01 9.79
C ASN A 109 22.66 -15.78 9.56
N VAL A 110 22.22 -15.94 8.31
CA VAL A 110 21.04 -16.73 7.96
C VAL A 110 21.44 -18.18 7.73
N LYS A 111 20.80 -19.11 8.45
CA LYS A 111 20.98 -20.56 8.31
C LYS A 111 19.63 -21.22 8.01
N ILE A 112 19.65 -22.23 7.13
CA ILE A 112 18.50 -23.07 6.75
C ILE A 112 18.63 -24.41 7.47
#